data_AF-C8X1B8-F1
#
_entry.id   AF-C8X1B8-F1
#
_cell.length_a   1.000
_cell.length_b   1.000
_cell.length_c   1.000
_cell.angle_alpha   90.00
_cell.angle_beta   90.00
_cell.angle_gamma   90.00
#
_symmetry.space_group_name_H-M   'P 1'
#
loop_
_entity.id
_entity.type
_entity.pdbx_description
1 polymer ?
#
loop_
_entity_poly.entity_id
_entity_poly.type
_entity_poly.pdbx_seq_one_letter_code
_entity_poly.pdbx_strand_id
1 'polypeptide(L)'
;MANQDYPGVCMACTTDECEVVAPDVAAVRERVLYEPITGYTKNIINNLTTAMPDIFKNVEDAYMAFDAVKAVIAMGLKNRDNVDLHGLGKFRVEKQDGKNVVTFEPDQALNAIVGE
;
A
#
# COMPACT_ATOMS: atom_id res chain seq x y z
N MET A 1 0.41 5.48 13.94
CA MET A 1 1.65 6.02 13.35
C MET A 1 1.31 7.00 12.25
N ALA A 2 2.00 8.14 12.15
CA ALA A 2 1.87 9.02 10.99
C ALA A 2 2.24 8.27 9.70
N ASN A 3 1.63 8.65 8.57
CA ASN A 3 2.04 8.14 7.27
C ASN A 3 3.57 8.31 7.11
N GLN A 4 4.28 7.23 6.77
CA GLN A 4 5.74 7.27 6.64
C GLN A 4 6.21 8.20 5.52
N ASP A 5 5.36 8.47 4.54
CA ASP A 5 5.64 9.43 3.49
C ASP A 5 5.25 10.87 3.92
N TYR A 6 4.34 11.06 4.90
CA TYR A 6 3.80 12.36 5.32
C TYR A 6 3.61 12.43 6.84
N PRO A 7 4.62 12.94 7.58
CA PRO A 7 4.52 13.12 9.01
C PRO A 7 3.39 14.10 9.36
N GLY A 8 2.32 13.61 9.99
CA GLY A 8 1.20 14.42 10.47
C GLY A 8 -0.16 14.12 9.83
N VAL A 9 -0.21 13.35 8.73
CA VAL A 9 -1.46 12.96 8.08
C VAL A 9 -1.70 11.46 8.28
N CYS A 10 -2.92 11.12 8.71
CA CYS A 10 -3.35 9.74 8.83
C CYS A 10 -4.07 9.30 7.56
N MET A 11 -3.35 8.69 6.62
CA MET A 11 -3.97 8.16 5.39
C MET A 11 -4.38 6.68 5.55
N ALA A 12 -3.57 5.92 6.29
CA ALA A 12 -3.96 4.69 6.97
C ALA A 12 -2.95 4.50 8.11
N CYS A 13 -3.28 4.99 9.31
CA CYS A 13 -2.41 4.81 10.46
C CYS A 13 -2.70 3.49 11.14
N THR A 14 -1.67 2.87 11.67
CA THR A 14 -1.88 1.79 12.64
C THR A 14 -1.79 2.35 14.05
N THR A 15 -2.78 2.04 14.89
CA THR A 15 -2.74 2.37 16.33
C THR A 15 -1.65 1.55 17.02
N ASP A 16 -1.35 1.87 18.29
CA ASP A 16 -0.45 1.05 19.10
C ASP A 16 -1.02 -0.37 19.35
N GLU A 17 -2.30 -0.57 19.05
CA GLU A 17 -3.04 -1.85 19.13
C GLU A 17 -3.09 -2.58 17.77
N CYS A 18 -2.33 -2.13 16.77
CA CYS A 18 -2.30 -2.71 15.42
C CYS A 18 -3.63 -2.62 14.64
N GLU A 19 -4.49 -1.66 14.97
CA GLU A 19 -5.71 -1.40 14.19
C GLU A 19 -5.44 -0.36 13.09
N VAL A 20 -5.94 -0.60 11.88
CA VAL A 20 -5.87 0.38 10.78
C VAL A 20 -7.00 1.40 10.97
N VAL A 21 -6.63 2.65 11.22
CA VAL A 21 -7.55 3.77 11.37
C VAL A 21 -7.93 4.32 9.99
N ALA A 22 -9.19 4.69 9.82
CA ALA A 22 -9.70 5.29 8.61
C ALA A 22 -8.91 6.56 8.23
N PRO A 23 -8.67 6.80 6.92
CA PRO A 23 -8.00 8.00 6.45
C PRO A 23 -8.72 9.28 6.88
N ASP A 24 -7.96 10.35 7.09
CA ASP A 24 -8.48 11.69 6.90
C ASP A 24 -8.75 11.90 5.40
N VAL A 25 -10.00 11.66 5.01
CA VAL A 25 -10.48 11.73 3.63
C VAL A 25 -10.23 13.11 3.02
N ALA A 26 -10.29 14.19 3.81
CA ALA A 26 -10.05 15.53 3.29
C ALA A 26 -8.58 15.73 2.93
N ALA A 27 -7.67 15.30 3.80
CA ALA A 27 -6.23 15.38 3.56
C ALA A 27 -5.78 14.48 2.40
N VAL A 28 -6.38 13.29 2.23
CA VAL A 28 -6.05 12.42 1.08
C VAL A 28 -6.53 13.04 -0.23
N ARG A 29 -7.74 13.59 -0.26
CA ARG A 29 -8.27 14.28 -1.46
C ARG A 29 -7.41 15.49 -1.83
N GLU A 30 -7.08 16.31 -0.84
CA GLU A 30 -6.18 17.46 -1.02
C GLU A 30 -4.84 17.02 -1.63
N ARG A 31 -4.26 15.92 -1.14
CA ARG A 31 -3.00 15.41 -1.68
C ARG A 31 -3.13 14.88 -3.10
N VAL A 32 -4.13 14.06 -3.44
CA VAL A 32 -4.28 13.56 -4.82
C VAL A 32 -4.47 14.71 -5.81
N LEU A 33 -5.05 15.82 -5.36
CA LEU A 33 -5.20 17.05 -6.16
C LEU A 33 -3.88 17.81 -6.35
N TYR A 34 -3.00 17.89 -5.34
CA TYR A 34 -1.77 18.70 -5.38
C TYR A 34 -0.48 17.92 -5.66
N GLU A 35 -0.48 16.61 -5.44
CA GLU A 35 0.62 15.69 -5.71
C GLU A 35 0.14 14.57 -6.64
N PRO A 36 0.38 14.69 -7.95
CA PRO A 36 -0.15 13.73 -8.91
C PRO A 36 0.42 12.34 -8.68
N ILE A 37 -0.45 11.33 -8.72
CA ILE A 37 -0.05 9.92 -8.66
C ILE A 37 0.82 9.60 -9.89
N THR A 38 2.03 9.09 -9.67
CA THR A 38 3.02 8.79 -10.72
C THR A 38 3.30 7.29 -10.86
N GLY A 39 4.06 6.92 -11.91
CA GLY A 39 4.49 5.56 -12.16
C GLY A 39 3.35 4.58 -12.48
N TYR A 40 3.60 3.28 -12.27
CA TYR A 40 2.59 2.24 -12.52
C TYR A 40 1.42 2.29 -11.52
N THR A 41 1.61 2.94 -10.36
CA THR A 41 0.54 3.19 -9.38
C THR A 41 -0.65 3.90 -10.03
N LYS A 42 -0.41 4.87 -10.92
CA LYS A 42 -1.48 5.55 -11.65
C LYS A 42 -2.35 4.57 -12.44
N ASN A 43 -1.74 3.59 -13.09
CA ASN A 43 -2.47 2.55 -13.82
C ASN A 43 -3.27 1.68 -12.87
N ILE A 44 -2.72 1.29 -11.72
CA ILE A 44 -3.47 0.53 -10.70
C ILE A 44 -4.72 1.29 -10.26
N ILE A 45 -4.59 2.56 -9.87
CA ILE A 45 -5.73 3.37 -9.40
C ILE A 45 -6.78 3.56 -10.49
N ASN A 46 -6.37 3.86 -11.72
CA ASN A 46 -7.29 4.00 -12.84
C ASN A 46 -8.04 2.69 -13.13
N ASN A 47 -7.35 1.55 -13.07
CA ASN A 47 -7.97 0.24 -13.30
C ASN A 47 -8.91 -0.16 -12.16
N LEU A 48 -8.56 0.13 -10.90
CA LEU A 48 -9.47 -0.08 -9.76
C LEU A 48 -10.75 0.73 -9.93
N THR A 49 -10.62 2.02 -10.27
CA THR A 49 -11.76 2.91 -10.51
C THR A 49 -12.63 2.41 -11.66
N THR A 50 -12.02 1.95 -12.76
CA THR A 50 -12.75 1.46 -13.94
C THR A 50 -13.40 0.09 -13.70
N ALA A 51 -12.75 -0.81 -12.98
CA ALA A 51 -13.22 -2.17 -12.74
C ALA A 51 -14.33 -2.24 -11.68
N MET A 52 -14.34 -1.31 -10.72
CA MET A 52 -15.32 -1.26 -9.64
C MET A 52 -15.91 0.15 -9.46
N PRO A 53 -16.60 0.69 -10.49
CA PRO A 53 -17.07 2.08 -10.48
C PRO A 53 -18.17 2.34 -9.42
N ASP A 54 -18.89 1.30 -9.01
CA ASP A 54 -19.90 1.39 -7.94
C ASP A 54 -19.26 1.55 -6.55
N ILE A 55 -18.01 1.11 -6.39
CA ILE A 55 -17.24 1.16 -5.14
C ILE A 55 -16.34 2.40 -5.13
N PHE A 56 -15.55 2.58 -6.19
CA PHE A 56 -14.60 3.68 -6.34
C PHE A 56 -15.18 4.71 -7.29
N LYS A 57 -15.86 5.72 -6.73
CA LYS A 57 -16.54 6.76 -7.52
C LYS A 57 -15.58 7.72 -8.21
N ASN A 58 -14.35 7.80 -7.71
CA ASN A 58 -13.30 8.68 -8.19
C ASN A 58 -11.92 8.08 -7.87
N VAL A 59 -10.88 8.72 -8.41
CA VAL A 59 -9.48 8.29 -8.30
C VAL A 59 -9.00 8.38 -6.84
N GLU A 60 -9.50 9.35 -6.08
CA GLU A 60 -9.17 9.57 -4.68
C GLU A 60 -9.64 8.40 -3.79
N ASP A 61 -10.85 7.90 -4.03
CA ASP A 61 -11.43 6.78 -3.29
C ASP A 61 -10.65 5.48 -3.58
N ALA A 62 -10.28 5.23 -4.83
CA ALA A 62 -9.41 4.11 -5.20
C ALA A 62 -7.99 4.24 -4.61
N TYR A 63 -7.45 5.45 -4.58
CA TYR A 63 -6.14 5.72 -4.00
C TYR A 63 -6.13 5.50 -2.48
N MET A 64 -7.18 5.90 -1.75
CA MET A 64 -7.32 5.61 -0.32
C MET A 64 -7.27 4.11 -0.04
N ALA A 65 -7.96 3.30 -0.84
CA ALA A 65 -7.93 1.85 -0.69
C ALA A 65 -6.53 1.26 -0.94
N PHE A 66 -5.85 1.75 -1.99
CA PHE A 66 -4.47 1.33 -2.26
C PHE A 66 -3.51 1.73 -1.14
N ASP A 67 -3.65 2.93 -0.57
CA ASP A 67 -2.82 3.40 0.54
C ASP A 67 -3.06 2.58 1.82
N ALA A 68 -4.31 2.16 2.07
CA ALA A 68 -4.61 1.25 3.16
C ALA A 68 -3.87 -0.10 3.03
N VAL A 69 -3.76 -0.66 1.82
CA VAL A 69 -2.96 -1.87 1.57
C VAL A 69 -1.49 -1.64 1.92
N LYS A 70 -0.91 -0.49 1.53
CA LYS A 70 0.46 -0.13 1.91
C LYS A 70 0.64 -0.08 3.43
N ALA A 71 -0.31 0.51 4.15
CA ALA A 71 -0.25 0.60 5.62
C ALA A 71 -0.30 -0.77 6.30
N VAL A 72 -1.13 -1.69 5.80
CA VAL A 72 -1.18 -3.08 6.29
C VAL A 72 0.17 -3.77 6.12
N ILE A 73 0.80 -3.63 4.94
CA ILE A 73 2.15 -4.19 4.71
C ILE A 73 3.17 -3.58 5.66
N ALA A 74 3.18 -2.24 5.79
CA ALA A 74 4.11 -1.54 6.67
C ALA A 74 3.95 -1.97 8.14
N MET A 75 2.72 -2.20 8.60
CA MET A 75 2.44 -2.67 9.95
C MET A 75 3.02 -4.07 10.20
N GLY A 76 2.72 -5.04 9.33
CA GLY A 76 3.25 -6.39 9.49
C GLY A 76 4.78 -6.41 9.49
N LEU A 77 5.41 -5.65 8.58
CA LEU A 77 6.87 -5.54 8.52
C LEU A 77 7.47 -4.89 9.79
N LYS A 78 6.81 -3.87 10.35
CA LYS A 78 7.24 -3.25 11.62
C LYS A 78 7.23 -4.27 12.76
N ASN A 79 6.22 -5.12 12.80
CA ASN A 79 6.08 -6.18 13.80
C ASN A 79 7.02 -7.38 13.57
N ARG A 80 7.84 -7.34 12.52
CA ARG A 80 8.72 -8.44 12.07
C ARG A 80 7.96 -9.68 11.60
N ASP A 81 6.69 -9.51 11.22
CA ASP A 81 5.91 -10.55 10.59
C ASP A 81 6.32 -10.72 9.13
N ASN A 82 6.09 -11.92 8.61
CA ASN A 82 6.10 -12.17 7.17
C ASN A 82 4.72 -11.82 6.62
N VAL A 83 4.65 -10.77 5.79
CA VAL A 83 3.39 -10.34 5.18
C VAL A 83 3.20 -11.12 3.89
N ASP A 84 2.41 -12.18 3.97
CA ASP A 84 2.04 -13.03 2.83
C ASP A 84 0.72 -12.54 2.22
N LEU A 85 0.78 -12.00 1.00
CA LEU A 85 -0.39 -11.55 0.25
C LEU A 85 -0.62 -12.50 -0.92
N HIS A 86 -1.65 -13.33 -0.79
CA HIS A 86 -2.00 -14.33 -1.81
C HIS A 86 -2.19 -13.68 -3.20
N GLY A 87 -1.54 -14.26 -4.22
CA GLY A 87 -1.59 -13.76 -5.60
C GLY A 87 -0.63 -12.59 -5.89
N LEU A 88 0.09 -12.08 -4.88
CA LEU A 88 1.13 -11.08 -5.04
C LEU A 88 2.49 -11.63 -4.62
N GLY A 89 2.60 -12.12 -3.38
CA GLY A 89 3.83 -12.65 -2.83
C GLY A 89 4.04 -12.27 -1.38
N LYS A 90 5.29 -12.40 -0.93
CA LYS A 90 5.68 -12.28 0.47
C LYS A 90 6.65 -11.13 0.68
N PHE A 91 6.30 -10.23 1.60
CA PHE A 91 7.21 -9.22 2.12
C PHE A 91 7.79 -9.69 3.45
N ARG A 92 9.10 -9.50 3.65
CA ARG A 92 9.76 -9.79 4.93
C ARG A 92 10.90 -8.82 5.19
N VAL A 93 11.30 -8.72 6.45
CA VAL A 93 12.47 -7.92 6.84
C VAL A 93 13.66 -8.84 7.06
N GLU A 94 14.70 -8.67 6.25
CA GLU A 94 15.97 -9.38 6.37
C GLU A 94 17.08 -8.47 6.90
N LYS A 95 18.16 -9.08 7.40
CA LYS A 95 19.41 -8.35 7.70
C LYS A 95 20.38 -8.52 6.53
N GLN A 96 20.76 -7.42 5.90
CA GLN A 96 21.80 -7.35 4.89
C GLN A 96 22.84 -6.32 5.34
N ASP A 97 24.11 -6.71 5.43
CA ASP A 97 25.22 -5.87 5.92
C ASP A 97 24.93 -5.18 7.26
N GLY A 98 24.28 -5.90 8.18
CA GLY A 98 23.90 -5.41 9.51
C GLY A 98 22.72 -4.44 9.53
N LYS A 99 22.13 -4.09 8.38
CA LYS A 99 20.95 -3.22 8.26
C LYS A 99 19.70 -4.03 7.96
N ASN A 100 18.57 -3.58 8.47
CA ASN A 100 17.27 -4.17 8.13
C ASN A 100 16.87 -3.70 6.73
N VAL A 101 16.54 -4.64 5.85
CA VAL A 101 16.09 -4.40 4.48
C VAL A 101 14.79 -5.16 4.25
N VAL A 102 13.83 -4.54 3.56
CA VAL A 102 12.60 -5.20 3.14
C VAL A 102 12.90 -5.99 1.86
N THR A 103 12.64 -7.29 1.86
CA THR A 103 12.69 -8.14 0.68
C THR A 103 11.29 -8.54 0.25
N PHE A 104 11.12 -8.71 -1.06
CA PHE A 104 9.88 -9.17 -1.68
C PHE A 104 10.16 -10.44 -2.48
N GLU A 105 9.41 -11.48 -2.19
CA GLU A 105 9.43 -12.75 -2.93
C GLU A 105 8.10 -12.87 -3.69
N PRO A 106 8.10 -12.73 -5.03
CA PRO A 106 6.88 -12.77 -5.82
C PRO A 106 6.23 -14.16 -5.76
N ASP A 107 4.90 -14.18 -5.78
CA ASP A 107 4.14 -15.43 -5.92
C ASP A 107 4.52 -16.15 -7.23
N GLN A 108 4.47 -17.48 -7.24
CA GLN A 108 4.87 -18.31 -8.37
C GLN A 108 4.09 -17.95 -9.64
N ALA A 109 2.81 -17.58 -9.49
CA ALA A 109 1.97 -17.15 -10.60
C ALA A 109 2.54 -15.92 -11.35
N LEU A 110 3.19 -14.99 -10.64
CA LEU A 110 3.80 -13.81 -11.27
C LEU A 110 5.10 -14.15 -12.00
N ASN A 111 5.89 -15.08 -11.45
CA ASN A 111 7.12 -15.54 -12.11
C ASN A 111 6.81 -16.28 -13.43
N ALA A 112 5.69 -17.00 -13.49
CA ALA A 112 5.28 -17.71 -14.70
C ALA A 112 5.04 -16.77 -15.89
N ILE A 113 4.56 -15.55 -15.66
CA ILE A 113 4.23 -14.57 -16.71
C ILE A 113 5.47 -14.08 -17.46
N VAL A 114 6.64 -14.08 -16.82
CA VAL A 114 7.92 -13.61 -17.43
C VAL A 114 8.65 -14.75 -18.13
N GLY A 115 8.27 -16.00 -17.88
CA GLY A 115 8.85 -17.20 -18.49
C GLY A 115 8.21 -17.62 -19.82
N GLU A 116 7.14 -16.93 -20.23
CA GLU A 116 6.49 -17.06 -21.56
C GLU A 116 7.10 -16.09 -22.58
#